data_AF-A0A973FU95-F1
#
_entry.id   AF-A0A973FU95-F1
#
_cell.length_a   1.000
_cell.length_b   1.000
_cell.length_c   1.000
_cell.angle_alpha   90.00
_cell.angle_beta   90.00
_cell.angle_gamma   90.00
#
_symmetry.space_group_name_H-M   'P 1'
#
loop_
_entity.id
_entity.type
_entity.pdbx_description
1 polymer ?
#
loop_
_entity_poly.entity_id
_entity_poly.type
_entity_poly.pdbx_seq_one_letter_code
_entity_poly.pdbx_strand_id
1 'polypeptide(L)'
;VSMFIYPLIGNWVWGGGWLANLGRTMGLGNGAVDFAGSGVVHMTGGAVALAGAIAIGPRIGKFNQDGSANTIPGHNIPMGILGTIILFFGWFGFNPGSALGIQGVFINLVALAAINTLLAGAAGGISAMTYMWLFGPSKKPDPGMSVNGVLAGLVAITAPCAFVDGWAAVLIGAIGGVLVCLATFALEKLKIDDPVGAVPVHFVNGMWGVLATGLFASGNPDTAAWNGIDSPVTGLFFGNAGQFAAQFAEAFSVALVVTSLSYVFFRVLNGLNLLRVSAADELAGLDLPEMGVPGYHGDGVPLPEQGLPRAIPGASPAPAAD
;
A
#
# COMPACT_ATOMS: atom_id res chain seq x y z
N VAL A 1 -4.94 10.21 -9.70
CA VAL A 1 -3.81 10.14 -8.73
C VAL A 1 -2.53 10.73 -9.32
N SER A 2 -1.99 10.17 -10.40
CA SER A 2 -0.65 10.51 -10.92
C SER A 2 -0.47 11.93 -11.47
N MET A 3 -1.53 12.57 -11.97
CA MET A 3 -1.42 13.91 -12.57
C MET A 3 -1.46 15.06 -11.54
N PHE A 4 -2.19 14.89 -10.44
CA PHE A 4 -2.47 15.98 -9.49
C PHE A 4 -2.09 15.63 -8.06
N ILE A 5 -2.64 14.54 -7.52
CA ILE A 5 -2.47 14.16 -6.11
C ILE A 5 -1.01 13.80 -5.83
N TYR A 6 -0.42 12.88 -6.60
CA TYR A 6 0.93 12.40 -6.31
C TYR A 6 2.01 13.49 -6.49
N PRO A 7 2.01 14.29 -7.58
CA PRO A 7 2.97 15.40 -7.71
C PRO A 7 2.81 16.46 -6.62
N LEU A 8 1.59 16.73 -6.15
CA LEU A 8 1.34 17.66 -5.05
C LEU A 8 2.01 17.19 -3.76
N ILE A 9 1.76 15.95 -3.35
CA ILE A 9 2.34 15.40 -2.11
C ILE A 9 3.86 15.23 -2.25
N GLY A 10 4.34 14.76 -3.40
CA GLY A 10 5.77 14.68 -3.70
C GLY A 10 6.45 16.05 -3.63
N ASN A 11 5.81 17.11 -4.12
CA ASN A 11 6.34 18.46 -3.97
C ASN A 11 6.42 18.91 -2.51
N TRP A 12 5.41 18.61 -1.70
CA TRP A 12 5.38 19.03 -0.29
C TRP A 12 6.54 18.46 0.52
N VAL A 13 6.89 17.19 0.31
CA VAL A 13 7.88 16.45 1.13
C VAL A 13 9.25 16.34 0.45
N TRP A 14 9.31 16.07 -0.85
CA TRP A 14 10.57 15.87 -1.57
C TRP A 14 10.98 17.05 -2.46
N GLY A 15 10.01 17.78 -3.01
CA GLY A 15 10.27 18.88 -3.94
C GLY A 15 10.57 20.24 -3.27
N GLY A 16 10.94 20.26 -2.00
CA GLY A 16 11.21 21.50 -1.26
C GLY A 16 9.94 22.32 -0.95
N GLY A 17 8.77 21.68 -0.86
CA GLY A 17 7.53 22.33 -0.48
C GLY A 17 7.41 22.61 1.01
N TRP A 18 6.20 22.92 1.46
CA TRP A 18 5.98 23.45 2.81
C TRP A 18 6.29 22.44 3.93
N LEU A 19 5.97 21.14 3.75
CA LEU A 19 6.27 20.09 4.73
C LEU A 19 7.78 19.90 4.92
N ALA A 20 8.52 19.85 3.81
CA ALA A 20 10.00 19.78 3.82
C ALA A 20 10.64 20.99 4.54
N ASN A 21 9.99 22.17 4.49
CA ASN A 21 10.53 23.40 5.07
C ASN A 21 10.01 23.73 6.48
N LEU A 22 9.28 22.83 7.14
CA LEU A 22 8.78 23.08 8.51
C LEU A 22 9.90 23.36 9.52
N GLY A 23 11.09 22.78 9.33
CA GLY A 23 12.27 23.10 10.14
C GLY A 23 12.69 24.58 10.00
N ARG A 24 12.76 25.07 8.77
CA ARG A 24 13.18 26.45 8.46
C ARG A 24 12.11 27.50 8.77
N THR A 25 10.84 27.14 8.57
CA THR A 25 9.72 28.08 8.69
C THR A 25 9.08 28.10 10.08
N MET A 26 9.11 26.97 10.79
CA MET A 26 8.42 26.78 12.08
C MET A 26 9.31 26.19 13.17
N GLY A 27 10.60 25.94 12.91
CA GLY A 27 11.52 25.35 13.89
C GLY A 27 11.24 23.89 14.22
N LEU A 28 10.50 23.16 13.37
CA LEU A 28 10.11 21.78 13.62
C LEU A 28 11.15 20.80 13.03
N GLY A 29 12.15 20.45 13.83
CA GLY A 29 13.20 19.50 13.44
C GLY A 29 13.87 19.90 12.13
N ASN A 30 14.08 18.93 11.23
CA ASN A 30 14.58 19.18 9.87
C ASN A 30 13.44 19.39 8.85
N GLY A 31 12.20 19.60 9.31
CA GLY A 31 11.00 19.44 8.48
C GLY A 31 10.58 17.97 8.33
N ALA A 32 9.54 17.74 7.53
CA ALA A 32 9.08 16.37 7.25
C ALA A 32 10.13 15.64 6.40
N VAL A 33 10.53 14.46 6.84
CA VAL A 33 11.51 13.61 6.17
C VAL A 33 10.92 12.22 5.95
N ASP A 34 10.80 11.85 4.70
CA ASP A 34 10.28 10.57 4.26
C ASP A 34 11.29 9.98 3.26
N PHE A 35 12.15 9.05 3.70
CA PHE A 35 13.31 8.65 2.91
C PHE A 35 12.91 8.07 1.54
N ALA A 36 11.93 7.18 1.53
CA ALA A 36 11.52 6.47 0.31
C ALA A 36 10.00 6.48 0.04
N GLY A 37 9.15 7.00 0.93
CA GLY A 37 7.73 7.20 0.66
C GLY A 37 6.72 6.48 1.56
N SER A 38 6.92 6.34 2.89
CA SER A 38 5.80 5.87 3.74
C SER A 38 4.61 6.83 3.68
N GLY A 39 4.85 8.13 3.66
CA GLY A 39 3.84 9.16 3.46
C GLY A 39 3.54 9.38 2.00
N VAL A 40 4.56 9.76 1.23
CA VAL A 40 4.40 10.21 -0.16
C VAL A 40 3.80 9.14 -1.07
N VAL A 41 4.19 7.88 -0.91
CA VAL A 41 3.73 6.77 -1.75
C VAL A 41 2.64 5.99 -1.05
N HIS A 42 2.92 5.45 0.13
CA HIS A 42 2.02 4.49 0.78
C HIS A 42 0.82 5.15 1.44
N MET A 43 0.97 6.21 2.24
CA MET A 43 -0.21 6.92 2.77
C MET A 43 -1.04 7.52 1.64
N THR A 44 -0.42 8.11 0.61
CA THR A 44 -1.15 8.62 -0.55
C THR A 44 -1.98 7.53 -1.22
N GLY A 45 -1.37 6.39 -1.58
CA GLY A 45 -2.06 5.27 -2.22
C GLY A 45 -3.16 4.68 -1.33
N GLY A 46 -2.87 4.49 -0.04
CA GLY A 46 -3.82 3.97 0.93
C GLY A 46 -4.99 4.92 1.22
N ALA A 47 -4.75 6.23 1.25
CA ALA A 47 -5.80 7.25 1.41
C ALA A 47 -6.74 7.28 0.20
N VAL A 48 -6.19 7.17 -1.01
CA VAL A 48 -6.98 7.01 -2.24
C VAL A 48 -7.81 5.72 -2.16
N ALA A 49 -7.22 4.61 -1.74
CA ALA A 49 -7.90 3.33 -1.60
C ALA A 49 -9.05 3.40 -0.58
N LEU A 50 -8.83 4.04 0.57
CA LEU A 50 -9.87 4.24 1.60
C LEU A 50 -11.03 5.08 1.05
N ALA A 51 -10.73 6.20 0.42
CA ALA A 51 -11.74 7.05 -0.20
C ALA A 51 -12.54 6.30 -1.28
N GLY A 52 -11.85 5.52 -2.12
CA GLY A 52 -12.47 4.70 -3.16
C GLY A 52 -13.39 3.63 -2.59
N ALA A 53 -12.91 2.85 -1.62
CA ALA A 53 -13.69 1.80 -0.95
C ALA A 53 -14.95 2.34 -0.27
N ILE A 54 -14.87 3.51 0.38
CA ILE A 54 -16.04 4.16 0.98
C ILE A 54 -17.02 4.64 -0.11
N ALA A 55 -16.51 5.23 -1.19
CA ALA A 55 -17.36 5.82 -2.22
C ALA A 55 -18.06 4.79 -3.13
N ILE A 56 -17.39 3.69 -3.49
CA ILE A 56 -17.94 2.60 -4.32
C ILE A 56 -18.85 1.66 -3.53
N GLY A 57 -18.62 1.57 -2.21
CA GLY A 57 -19.33 0.68 -1.31
C GLY A 57 -18.92 -0.80 -1.45
N PRO A 58 -19.45 -1.68 -0.58
CA PRO A 58 -19.01 -3.07 -0.51
C PRO A 58 -19.44 -3.90 -1.70
N ARG A 59 -18.62 -4.90 -2.07
CA ARG A 59 -19.00 -5.91 -3.07
C ARG A 59 -20.23 -6.69 -2.64
N ILE A 60 -21.01 -7.15 -3.62
CA ILE A 60 -22.21 -7.96 -3.38
C ILE A 60 -21.81 -9.21 -2.61
N GLY A 61 -22.51 -9.46 -1.50
CA GLY A 61 -22.23 -10.61 -0.63
C GLY A 61 -21.06 -10.44 0.33
N LYS A 62 -20.31 -9.31 0.34
CA LYS A 62 -19.24 -9.11 1.34
C LYS A 62 -19.78 -9.00 2.76
N PHE A 63 -20.93 -8.36 2.97
CA PHE A 63 -21.54 -8.20 4.29
C PHE A 63 -22.97 -8.74 4.29
N ASN A 64 -23.30 -9.53 5.31
CA ASN A 64 -24.65 -10.07 5.53
C ASN A 64 -25.58 -9.01 6.16
N GLN A 65 -26.89 -9.31 6.19
CA GLN A 65 -27.89 -8.41 6.79
C GLN A 65 -27.65 -8.15 8.28
N ASP A 66 -27.13 -9.14 9.01
CA ASP A 66 -26.74 -9.02 10.42
C ASP A 66 -25.44 -8.20 10.63
N GLY A 67 -24.79 -7.78 9.54
CA GLY A 67 -23.54 -7.03 9.54
C GLY A 67 -22.28 -7.89 9.63
N SER A 68 -22.39 -9.22 9.69
CA SER A 68 -21.23 -10.11 9.64
C SER A 68 -20.54 -10.05 8.27
N ALA A 69 -19.20 -10.14 8.28
CA ALA A 69 -18.39 -10.12 7.08
C ALA A 69 -18.20 -11.54 6.54
N ASN A 70 -18.40 -11.71 5.24
CA ASN A 70 -18.06 -12.93 4.51
C ASN A 70 -16.62 -12.83 3.98
N THR A 71 -15.91 -13.96 3.97
CA THR A 71 -14.62 -14.08 3.29
C THR A 71 -14.87 -14.29 1.80
N ILE A 72 -14.39 -13.36 0.98
CA ILE A 72 -14.25 -13.55 -0.47
C ILE A 72 -12.80 -13.99 -0.69
N PRO A 73 -12.53 -15.29 -0.93
CA PRO A 73 -11.16 -15.80 -0.97
C PRO A 73 -10.40 -15.25 -2.16
N GLY A 74 -9.08 -15.10 -2.00
CA GLY A 74 -8.19 -14.76 -3.11
C GLY A 74 -8.21 -15.85 -4.18
N HIS A 75 -8.25 -15.46 -5.45
CA HIS A 75 -8.32 -16.38 -6.58
C HIS A 75 -7.13 -17.35 -6.66
N ASN A 76 -5.92 -16.91 -6.26
CA ASN A 76 -4.70 -17.72 -6.31
C ASN A 76 -3.68 -17.27 -5.24
N ILE A 77 -3.64 -17.99 -4.11
CA ILE A 77 -2.71 -17.68 -3.00
C ILE A 77 -1.23 -17.80 -3.39
N PRO A 78 -0.77 -18.87 -4.10
CA PRO A 78 0.60 -18.93 -4.61
C PRO A 78 1.00 -17.73 -5.47
N MET A 79 0.10 -17.23 -6.32
CA MET A 79 0.37 -16.04 -7.14
C MET A 79 0.52 -14.77 -6.28
N GLY A 80 -0.30 -14.62 -5.22
CA GLY A 80 -0.15 -13.54 -4.24
C GLY A 80 1.19 -13.61 -3.48
N ILE A 81 1.65 -14.81 -3.13
CA ILE A 81 2.96 -15.03 -2.51
C ILE A 81 4.09 -14.66 -3.49
N LEU A 82 4.00 -15.11 -4.74
CA LEU A 82 4.99 -14.76 -5.77
C LEU A 82 5.06 -13.25 -5.98
N GLY A 83 3.91 -12.57 -6.06
CA GLY A 83 3.85 -11.11 -6.14
C GLY A 83 4.53 -10.44 -4.96
N THR A 84 4.34 -10.96 -3.74
CA THR A 84 5.00 -10.45 -2.53
C THR A 84 6.51 -10.64 -2.57
N ILE A 85 7.01 -11.78 -3.07
CA ILE A 85 8.45 -12.01 -3.24
C ILE A 85 9.05 -11.01 -4.24
N ILE A 86 8.37 -10.78 -5.36
CA ILE A 86 8.80 -9.80 -6.37
C ILE A 86 8.83 -8.38 -5.76
N LEU A 87 7.78 -8.00 -5.01
CA LEU A 87 7.72 -6.71 -4.33
C LEU A 87 8.82 -6.56 -3.28
N PHE A 88 9.08 -7.60 -2.48
CA PHE A 88 10.17 -7.61 -1.50
C PHE A 88 11.51 -7.36 -2.20
N PHE A 89 11.82 -8.14 -3.25
CA PHE A 89 13.04 -7.96 -4.03
C PHE A 89 13.12 -6.54 -4.62
N GLY A 90 12.06 -6.05 -5.24
CA GLY A 90 11.99 -4.69 -5.79
C GLY A 90 12.18 -3.60 -4.73
N TRP A 91 11.82 -3.87 -3.48
CA TRP A 91 12.01 -2.92 -2.37
C TRP A 91 13.48 -2.60 -2.06
N PHE A 92 14.42 -3.48 -2.44
CA PHE A 92 15.86 -3.19 -2.39
C PHE A 92 16.32 -2.20 -3.47
N GLY A 93 15.56 -2.03 -4.55
CA GLY A 93 15.72 -0.90 -5.46
C GLY A 93 15.04 0.36 -4.90
N PHE A 94 13.88 0.20 -4.26
CA PHE A 94 13.05 1.29 -3.77
C PHE A 94 13.66 2.05 -2.58
N ASN A 95 13.92 1.35 -1.48
CA ASN A 95 14.43 1.98 -0.25
C ASN A 95 15.91 2.39 -0.41
N PRO A 96 16.87 1.48 -0.65
CA PRO A 96 18.27 1.85 -0.86
C PRO A 96 18.49 2.84 -2.01
N GLY A 97 17.75 2.72 -3.12
CA GLY A 97 17.86 3.65 -4.24
C GLY A 97 17.48 5.08 -3.89
N SER A 98 16.68 5.28 -2.84
CA SER A 98 16.29 6.61 -2.34
C SER A 98 17.42 7.34 -1.59
N ALA A 99 18.60 6.72 -1.44
CA ALA A 99 19.82 7.44 -1.07
C ALA A 99 20.32 8.39 -2.18
N LEU A 100 19.87 8.20 -3.43
CA LEU A 100 20.19 9.03 -4.61
C LEU A 100 21.69 9.08 -4.98
N GLY A 101 22.50 8.21 -4.39
CA GLY A 101 23.93 8.11 -4.66
C GLY A 101 24.57 6.91 -3.97
N ILE A 102 25.77 6.52 -4.43
CA ILE A 102 26.55 5.41 -3.88
C ILE A 102 28.00 5.81 -3.53
N GLN A 103 28.26 7.11 -3.42
CA GLN A 103 29.59 7.67 -3.18
C GLN A 103 29.61 8.38 -1.82
N GLY A 104 30.78 8.43 -1.17
CA GLY A 104 30.92 9.08 0.13
C GLY A 104 29.95 8.53 1.18
N VAL A 105 29.31 9.42 1.94
CA VAL A 105 28.37 9.04 3.01
C VAL A 105 27.11 8.32 2.51
N PHE A 106 26.73 8.49 1.24
CA PHE A 106 25.52 7.86 0.71
C PHE A 106 25.61 6.32 0.66
N ILE A 107 26.82 5.75 0.54
CA ILE A 107 26.99 4.28 0.58
C ILE A 107 26.53 3.67 1.90
N ASN A 108 26.70 4.41 3.01
CA ASN A 108 26.26 3.97 4.33
C ASN A 108 24.74 4.00 4.44
N LEU A 109 24.10 5.04 3.89
CA LEU A 109 22.63 5.15 3.86
C LEU A 109 22.00 4.04 3.00
N VAL A 110 22.61 3.71 1.85
CA VAL A 110 22.19 2.58 0.99
C VAL A 110 22.23 1.26 1.78
N ALA A 111 23.35 0.98 2.45
CA ALA A 111 23.53 -0.25 3.20
C ALA A 111 22.55 -0.34 4.39
N LEU A 112 22.39 0.74 5.14
CA LEU A 112 21.46 0.81 6.27
C LEU A 112 20.01 0.61 5.82
N ALA A 113 19.59 1.31 4.76
CA ALA A 113 18.26 1.16 4.18
C ALA A 113 17.99 -0.27 3.72
N ALA A 114 18.96 -0.94 3.09
CA ALA A 114 18.83 -2.32 2.63
C ALA A 114 18.63 -3.29 3.80
N ILE A 115 19.46 -3.17 4.84
CA ILE A 115 19.39 -4.02 6.04
C ILE A 115 18.07 -3.79 6.77
N ASN A 116 17.68 -2.54 7.00
CA ASN A 116 16.44 -2.20 7.69
C ASN A 116 15.21 -2.68 6.91
N THR A 117 15.24 -2.59 5.58
CA THR A 117 14.18 -3.12 4.71
C THR A 117 13.99 -4.62 4.89
N LEU A 118 15.09 -5.38 4.87
CA LEU A 118 15.06 -6.83 5.10
C LEU A 118 14.50 -7.18 6.48
N LEU A 119 15.03 -6.55 7.52
CA LEU A 119 14.67 -6.81 8.91
C LEU A 119 13.18 -6.50 9.18
N ALA A 120 12.70 -5.34 8.73
CA ALA A 120 11.33 -4.93 8.97
C ALA A 120 10.33 -5.77 8.17
N GLY A 121 10.61 -6.08 6.90
CA GLY A 121 9.76 -6.96 6.10
C GLY A 121 9.63 -8.36 6.72
N ALA A 122 10.75 -8.94 7.17
CA ALA A 122 10.74 -10.23 7.87
C ALA A 122 9.96 -10.17 9.20
N ALA A 123 10.20 -9.14 10.02
CA ALA A 123 9.52 -8.95 11.30
C ALA A 123 8.00 -8.73 11.13
N GLY A 124 7.59 -7.98 10.09
CA GLY A 124 6.19 -7.77 9.75
C GLY A 124 5.47 -9.07 9.35
N GLY A 125 6.09 -9.90 8.52
CA GLY A 125 5.53 -11.20 8.14
C GLY A 125 5.38 -12.15 9.33
N ILE A 126 6.42 -12.26 10.17
CA ILE A 126 6.40 -13.11 11.37
C ILE A 126 5.34 -12.62 12.36
N SER A 127 5.31 -11.33 12.66
CA SER A 127 4.36 -10.77 13.63
C SER A 127 2.91 -10.90 13.19
N ALA A 128 2.59 -10.66 11.91
CA ALA A 128 1.24 -10.87 11.38
C ALA A 128 0.82 -12.34 11.47
N MET A 129 1.70 -13.26 11.06
CA MET A 129 1.45 -14.70 11.16
C MET A 129 1.21 -15.15 12.61
N THR A 130 2.08 -14.70 13.53
CA THR A 130 1.94 -15.00 14.96
C THR A 130 0.66 -14.38 15.53
N TYR A 131 0.30 -13.17 15.13
CA TYR A 131 -0.94 -12.53 15.54
C TYR A 131 -2.16 -13.35 15.08
N MET A 132 -2.20 -13.80 13.83
CA MET A 132 -3.30 -14.63 13.33
C MET A 132 -3.40 -15.97 14.05
N TRP A 133 -2.25 -16.58 14.37
CA TRP A 133 -2.20 -17.83 15.11
C TRP A 133 -2.74 -17.68 16.54
N LEU A 134 -2.36 -16.62 17.26
CA LEU A 134 -2.72 -16.42 18.67
C LEU A 134 -4.07 -15.71 18.85
N PHE A 135 -4.38 -14.75 17.99
CA PHE A 135 -5.47 -13.78 18.17
C PHE A 135 -6.51 -13.82 17.06
N GLY A 136 -6.15 -14.30 15.85
CA GLY A 136 -7.06 -14.35 14.70
C GLY A 136 -8.32 -15.21 14.92
N PRO A 137 -9.39 -15.00 14.13
CA PRO A 137 -10.66 -15.70 14.29
C PRO A 137 -10.52 -17.23 14.21
N SER A 138 -9.68 -17.71 13.28
CA SER A 138 -9.43 -19.13 13.08
C SER A 138 -8.38 -19.72 14.04
N LYS A 139 -7.59 -18.87 14.74
CA LYS A 139 -6.42 -19.28 15.54
C LYS A 139 -5.45 -20.19 14.78
N LYS A 140 -5.29 -19.94 13.48
CA LYS A 140 -4.40 -20.65 12.56
C LYS A 140 -3.52 -19.65 11.81
N PRO A 141 -2.34 -20.07 11.32
CA PRO A 141 -1.58 -19.25 10.39
C PRO A 141 -2.42 -18.98 9.12
N ASP A 142 -2.42 -17.72 8.68
CA ASP A 142 -3.13 -17.27 7.49
C ASP A 142 -2.10 -16.78 6.47
N PRO A 143 -1.89 -17.49 5.35
CA PRO A 143 -0.89 -17.11 4.35
C PRO A 143 -1.14 -15.72 3.73
N GLY A 144 -2.41 -15.33 3.52
CA GLY A 144 -2.78 -14.03 2.97
C GLY A 144 -2.41 -12.89 3.92
N MET A 145 -2.69 -13.07 5.20
CA MET A 145 -2.27 -12.09 6.22
C MET A 145 -0.77 -12.10 6.46
N SER A 146 -0.09 -13.24 6.35
CA SER A 146 1.38 -13.29 6.43
C SER A 146 2.05 -12.47 5.32
N VAL A 147 1.58 -12.58 4.07
CA VAL A 147 2.13 -11.77 2.97
C VAL A 147 1.80 -10.29 3.13
N ASN A 148 0.59 -9.96 3.58
CA ASN A 148 0.24 -8.58 3.93
C ASN A 148 1.07 -8.06 5.11
N GLY A 149 1.47 -8.92 6.05
CA GLY A 149 2.41 -8.60 7.13
C GLY A 149 3.80 -8.24 6.62
N VAL A 150 4.31 -9.00 5.66
CA VAL A 150 5.59 -8.68 4.99
C VAL A 150 5.51 -7.29 4.34
N LEU A 151 4.46 -7.05 3.54
CA LEU A 151 4.24 -5.76 2.89
C LEU A 151 4.06 -4.63 3.90
N ALA A 152 3.32 -4.85 4.99
CA ALA A 152 3.14 -3.88 6.06
C ALA A 152 4.48 -3.50 6.73
N GLY A 153 5.36 -4.47 6.97
CA GLY A 153 6.69 -4.21 7.50
C GLY A 153 7.57 -3.40 6.52
N LEU A 154 7.51 -3.74 5.24
CA LEU A 154 8.20 -2.99 4.17
C LEU A 154 7.68 -1.55 4.04
N VAL A 155 6.35 -1.36 4.08
CA VAL A 155 5.73 -0.03 4.06
C VAL A 155 6.10 0.77 5.30
N ALA A 156 6.04 0.18 6.48
CA ALA A 156 6.32 0.86 7.74
C ALA A 156 7.77 1.33 7.85
N ILE A 157 8.73 0.58 7.28
CA ILE A 157 10.13 0.99 7.32
C ILE A 157 10.51 1.99 6.22
N THR A 158 9.66 2.22 5.22
CA THR A 158 10.01 2.97 4.01
C THR A 158 10.50 4.41 4.29
N ALA A 159 9.76 5.19 5.08
CA ALA A 159 10.19 6.52 5.53
C ALA A 159 11.43 6.46 6.46
N PRO A 160 11.47 5.60 7.49
CA PRO A 160 12.58 5.57 8.44
C PRO A 160 13.82 4.78 8.00
N CYS A 161 13.83 4.09 6.85
CA CYS A 161 14.80 3.02 6.55
C CYS A 161 16.27 3.44 6.64
N ALA A 162 16.62 4.69 6.36
CA ALA A 162 17.98 5.21 6.51
C ALA A 162 18.19 6.11 7.75
N PHE A 163 17.14 6.34 8.54
CA PHE A 163 17.15 7.23 9.71
C PHE A 163 17.22 6.48 11.04
N VAL A 164 16.89 5.19 11.07
CA VAL A 164 16.78 4.39 12.29
C VAL A 164 17.81 3.26 12.34
N ASP A 165 18.12 2.79 13.54
CA ASP A 165 18.99 1.64 13.75
C ASP A 165 18.26 0.31 13.47
N GLY A 166 19.02 -0.76 13.21
CA GLY A 166 18.49 -2.08 12.87
C GLY A 166 17.53 -2.69 13.90
N TRP A 167 17.75 -2.46 15.20
CA TRP A 167 16.83 -2.94 16.23
C TRP A 167 15.46 -2.23 16.15
N ALA A 168 15.44 -0.94 15.83
CA ALA A 168 14.22 -0.17 15.66
C ALA A 168 13.49 -0.62 14.40
N ALA A 169 14.21 -0.96 13.33
CA ALA A 169 13.60 -1.50 12.11
C ALA A 169 12.80 -2.79 12.36
N VAL A 170 13.33 -3.71 13.17
CA VAL A 170 12.62 -4.93 13.58
C VAL A 170 11.34 -4.59 14.34
N LEU A 171 11.39 -3.65 15.29
CA LEU A 171 10.21 -3.24 16.06
C LEU A 171 9.17 -2.54 15.20
N ILE A 172 9.58 -1.62 14.32
CA ILE A 172 8.71 -0.91 13.38
C ILE A 172 7.97 -1.91 12.49
N GLY A 173 8.70 -2.88 11.93
CA GLY A 173 8.14 -3.95 11.11
C GLY A 173 7.17 -4.84 11.89
N ALA A 174 7.55 -5.28 13.10
CA ALA A 174 6.71 -6.13 13.95
C ALA A 174 5.41 -5.43 14.37
N ILE A 175 5.48 -4.14 14.72
CA ILE A 175 4.28 -3.34 15.00
C ILE A 175 3.43 -3.24 13.73
N GLY A 176 4.05 -3.04 12.57
CA GLY A 176 3.31 -2.93 11.33
C GLY A 176 2.55 -4.20 10.93
N GLY A 177 3.15 -5.37 11.15
CA GLY A 177 2.49 -6.67 10.97
C GLY A 177 1.33 -6.92 11.94
N VAL A 178 1.33 -6.33 13.14
CA VAL A 178 0.16 -6.34 14.02
C VAL A 178 -0.89 -5.35 13.56
N LEU A 179 -0.49 -4.13 13.17
CA LEU A 179 -1.39 -3.07 12.72
C LEU A 179 -2.18 -3.47 11.48
N VAL A 180 -1.58 -4.21 10.54
CA VAL A 180 -2.29 -4.66 9.33
C VAL A 180 -3.46 -5.59 9.71
N CYS A 181 -3.28 -6.51 10.66
CA CYS A 181 -4.35 -7.38 11.15
C CYS A 181 -5.47 -6.58 11.83
N LEU A 182 -5.09 -5.68 12.74
CA LEU A 182 -6.05 -4.86 13.49
C LEU A 182 -6.85 -3.94 12.58
N ALA A 183 -6.19 -3.30 11.61
CA ALA A 183 -6.82 -2.39 10.66
C ALA A 183 -7.77 -3.13 9.72
N THR A 184 -7.41 -4.32 9.23
CA THR A 184 -8.32 -5.16 8.44
C THR A 184 -9.63 -5.43 9.19
N PHE A 185 -9.53 -5.89 10.45
CA PHE A 185 -10.73 -6.16 11.26
C PHE A 185 -11.51 -4.89 11.61
N ALA A 186 -10.84 -3.75 11.78
CA ALA A 186 -11.49 -2.47 12.01
C ALA A 186 -12.32 -2.03 10.79
N LEU A 187 -11.78 -2.17 9.58
CA LEU A 187 -12.51 -1.84 8.34
C LEU A 187 -13.73 -2.74 8.14
N GLU A 188 -13.62 -4.04 8.42
CA GLU A 188 -14.76 -4.95 8.34
C GLU A 188 -15.87 -4.56 9.32
N LYS A 189 -15.52 -4.14 10.56
CA LYS A 189 -16.49 -3.62 11.53
C LYS A 189 -17.17 -2.33 11.06
N LEU A 190 -16.45 -1.50 10.31
CA LEU A 190 -16.97 -0.28 9.68
C LEU A 190 -17.71 -0.55 8.37
N LYS A 191 -17.85 -1.82 7.95
CA LYS A 191 -18.44 -2.24 6.68
C LYS A 191 -17.76 -1.63 5.46
N ILE A 192 -16.47 -1.36 5.56
CA ILE A 192 -15.63 -0.92 4.45
C ILE A 192 -15.00 -2.17 3.83
N ASP A 193 -15.34 -2.44 2.57
CA ASP A 193 -14.79 -3.56 1.82
C ASP A 193 -13.51 -3.13 1.11
N ASP A 194 -12.36 -3.49 1.70
CA ASP A 194 -11.05 -3.35 1.09
C ASP A 194 -10.59 -4.72 0.57
N PRO A 195 -10.71 -5.01 -0.74
CA PRO A 195 -10.57 -6.36 -1.27
C PRO A 195 -9.18 -6.98 -1.10
N VAL A 196 -8.15 -6.15 -1.07
CA VAL A 196 -6.75 -6.59 -1.07
C VAL A 196 -6.00 -6.18 0.20
N GLY A 197 -6.64 -5.44 1.10
CA GLY A 197 -5.99 -4.89 2.29
C GLY A 197 -5.07 -3.71 1.98
N ALA A 198 -5.38 -2.93 0.93
CA ALA A 198 -4.58 -1.77 0.55
C ALA A 198 -4.55 -0.68 1.64
N VAL A 199 -5.65 -0.47 2.36
CA VAL A 199 -5.75 0.53 3.44
C VAL A 199 -4.92 0.09 4.66
N PRO A 200 -5.08 -1.14 5.21
CA PRO A 200 -4.21 -1.64 6.27
C PRO A 200 -2.72 -1.64 5.91
N VAL A 201 -2.37 -2.12 4.72
CA VAL A 201 -0.96 -2.24 4.30
C VAL A 201 -0.34 -0.90 3.98
N HIS A 202 -1.06 0.03 3.33
CA HIS A 202 -0.46 1.27 2.85
C HIS A 202 -0.84 2.50 3.67
N PHE A 203 -2.12 2.70 4.00
CA PHE A 203 -2.55 3.88 4.74
C PHE A 203 -2.09 3.83 6.20
N VAL A 204 -2.48 2.77 6.91
CA VAL A 204 -2.21 2.63 8.34
C VAL A 204 -0.73 2.45 8.60
N ASN A 205 -0.09 1.54 7.86
CA ASN A 205 1.34 1.28 8.02
C ASN A 205 2.23 2.38 7.41
N GLY A 206 1.76 3.09 6.39
CA GLY A 206 2.44 4.30 5.91
C GLY A 206 2.43 5.39 6.97
N MET A 207 1.28 5.60 7.63
CA MET A 207 1.16 6.54 8.75
C MET A 207 2.05 6.14 9.92
N TRP A 208 2.04 4.85 10.27
CA TRP A 208 2.95 4.33 11.29
C TRP A 208 4.42 4.58 10.92
N GLY A 209 4.83 4.32 9.67
CA GLY A 209 6.20 4.56 9.21
C GLY A 209 6.62 6.04 9.28
N VAL A 210 5.77 6.95 8.82
CA VAL A 210 6.00 8.41 8.92
C VAL A 210 6.20 8.82 10.38
N LEU A 211 5.31 8.38 11.27
CA LEU A 211 5.41 8.69 12.70
C LEU A 211 6.64 8.02 13.35
N ALA A 212 6.97 6.79 12.93
CA ALA A 212 8.12 6.05 13.42
C ALA A 212 9.44 6.75 13.09
N THR A 213 9.57 7.41 11.93
CA THR A 213 10.70 8.30 11.65
C THR A 213 10.84 9.38 12.73
N GLY A 214 9.73 10.02 13.10
CA GLY A 214 9.70 11.08 14.10
C GLY A 214 9.99 10.60 15.52
N LEU A 215 9.80 9.30 15.79
CA LEU A 215 10.06 8.68 17.09
C LEU A 215 11.48 8.14 17.19
N PHE A 216 11.91 7.34 16.21
CA PHE A 216 13.07 6.44 16.29
C PHE A 216 14.29 6.93 15.52
N ALA A 217 14.25 8.05 14.79
CA ALA A 217 15.43 8.51 14.05
C ALA A 217 16.61 8.75 15.01
N SER A 218 17.74 8.09 14.77
CA SER A 218 18.82 7.93 15.76
C SER A 218 19.82 9.09 15.81
N GLY A 219 19.66 10.11 14.96
CA GLY A 219 20.62 11.19 14.84
C GLY A 219 21.89 10.79 14.08
N ASN A 220 21.79 9.80 13.18
CA ASN A 220 22.90 9.36 12.33
C ASN A 220 23.52 10.56 11.56
N PRO A 221 24.81 10.87 11.74
CA PRO A 221 25.47 12.00 11.08
C PRO A 221 25.36 12.01 9.55
N ASP A 222 25.34 10.83 8.91
CA ASP A 222 25.29 10.71 7.46
C ASP A 222 23.97 11.25 6.86
N THR A 223 22.91 11.32 7.68
CA THR A 223 21.60 11.80 7.25
C THR A 223 21.56 13.31 6.97
N ALA A 224 22.52 14.07 7.52
CA ALA A 224 22.67 15.50 7.24
C ALA A 224 23.11 15.79 5.79
N ALA A 225 23.51 14.78 5.02
CA ALA A 225 23.84 14.93 3.60
C ALA A 225 22.66 14.63 2.67
N TRP A 226 21.55 14.10 3.19
CA TRP A 226 20.44 13.62 2.38
C TRP A 226 19.42 14.74 2.10
N ASN A 227 19.06 14.90 0.83
CA ASN A 227 17.94 15.70 0.36
C ASN A 227 17.82 17.13 0.94
N GLY A 228 18.95 17.84 1.09
CA GLY A 228 18.97 19.22 1.56
C GLY A 228 18.61 19.39 3.04
N ILE A 229 18.80 18.35 3.85
CA ILE A 229 18.73 18.41 5.31
C ILE A 229 19.98 19.11 5.86
N ASP A 230 19.81 19.93 6.89
CA ASP A 230 20.90 20.79 7.43
C ASP A 230 21.61 20.17 8.66
N SER A 231 21.01 19.16 9.31
CA SER A 231 21.58 18.48 10.48
C SER A 231 21.10 17.02 10.60
N PRO A 232 21.74 16.17 11.41
CA PRO A 232 21.32 14.79 11.57
C PRO A 232 19.85 14.68 11.97
N VAL A 233 19.12 13.73 11.37
CA VAL A 233 17.71 13.51 11.68
C VAL A 233 17.61 12.76 13.01
N THR A 234 17.11 13.46 14.02
CA THR A 234 16.93 12.94 15.38
C THR A 234 15.46 12.93 15.73
N GLY A 235 14.95 11.81 16.26
CA GLY A 235 13.57 11.63 16.66
C GLY A 235 13.32 11.99 18.13
N LEU A 236 12.06 11.87 18.55
CA LEU A 236 11.60 12.18 19.91
C LEU A 236 12.33 11.37 20.98
N PHE A 237 12.54 10.06 20.75
CA PHE A 237 13.22 9.20 21.73
C PHE A 237 14.70 9.54 21.91
N PHE A 238 15.27 10.31 20.99
CA PHE A 238 16.64 10.80 21.02
C PHE A 238 16.72 12.30 21.31
N GLY A 239 15.61 12.93 21.73
CA GLY A 239 15.60 14.28 22.30
C GLY A 239 15.07 15.39 21.37
N ASN A 240 14.56 15.08 20.18
CA ASN A 240 14.02 16.10 19.27
C ASN A 240 12.51 15.92 19.02
N ALA A 241 11.70 16.59 19.85
CA ALA A 241 10.25 16.62 19.70
C ALA A 241 9.78 17.37 18.44
N GLY A 242 10.59 18.30 17.92
CA GLY A 242 10.30 19.04 16.69
C GLY A 242 10.21 18.12 15.47
N GLN A 243 11.06 17.09 15.40
CA GLN A 243 11.01 16.11 14.31
C GLN A 243 9.71 15.28 14.35
N PHE A 244 9.25 14.86 15.53
CA PHE A 244 7.97 14.17 15.66
C PHE A 244 6.80 15.05 15.23
N ALA A 245 6.81 16.33 15.61
CA ALA A 245 5.79 17.29 15.19
C ALA A 245 5.76 17.48 13.66
N ALA A 246 6.92 17.50 13.01
CA ALA A 246 7.01 17.59 11.54
C ALA A 246 6.43 16.34 10.85
N GLN A 247 6.77 15.13 11.33
CA GLN A 247 6.20 13.89 10.81
C GLN A 247 4.69 13.79 11.05
N PHE A 248 4.21 14.26 12.21
CA PHE A 248 2.77 14.33 12.48
C PHE A 248 2.06 15.27 11.50
N ALA A 249 2.66 16.44 11.20
CA ALA A 249 2.12 17.37 10.22
C ALA A 249 2.05 16.75 8.82
N GLU A 250 3.06 15.98 8.40
CA GLU A 250 3.02 15.20 7.16
C GLU A 250 1.87 14.20 7.17
N ALA A 251 1.85 13.30 8.16
CA ALA A 251 0.84 12.26 8.26
C ALA A 251 -0.58 12.82 8.25
N PHE A 252 -0.83 13.87 9.04
CA PHE A 252 -2.11 14.55 9.11
C PHE A 252 -2.49 15.21 7.78
N SER A 253 -1.56 15.93 7.16
CA SER A 253 -1.83 16.66 5.91
C SER A 253 -2.10 15.72 4.75
N VAL A 254 -1.32 14.65 4.62
CA VAL A 254 -1.52 13.62 3.59
C VAL A 254 -2.87 12.92 3.83
N ALA A 255 -3.15 12.47 5.05
CA ALA A 255 -4.41 11.81 5.38
C ALA A 255 -5.62 12.70 5.10
N LEU A 256 -5.59 13.97 5.50
CA LEU A 256 -6.69 14.90 5.31
C LEU A 256 -6.87 15.23 3.83
N VAL A 257 -5.82 15.70 3.16
CA VAL A 257 -5.93 16.27 1.81
C VAL A 257 -6.16 15.18 0.78
N VAL A 258 -5.39 14.09 0.82
CA VAL A 258 -5.53 13.01 -0.16
C VAL A 258 -6.88 12.32 -0.01
N THR A 259 -7.28 11.96 1.21
CA THR A 259 -8.59 11.30 1.43
C THR A 259 -9.73 12.22 0.99
N SER A 260 -9.69 13.52 1.33
CA SER A 260 -10.75 14.46 0.96
C SER A 260 -10.86 14.64 -0.56
N LEU A 261 -9.75 14.91 -1.24
CA LEU A 261 -9.75 15.10 -2.70
C LEU A 261 -10.18 13.83 -3.42
N SER A 262 -9.66 12.66 -3.01
CA SER A 262 -10.04 11.37 -3.59
C SER A 262 -11.50 11.04 -3.31
N TYR A 263 -12.01 11.33 -2.12
CA TYR A 263 -13.40 11.07 -1.78
C TYR A 263 -14.35 11.90 -2.63
N VAL A 264 -14.08 13.21 -2.77
CA VAL A 264 -14.85 14.09 -3.68
C VAL A 264 -14.81 13.54 -5.11
N PHE A 265 -13.64 13.19 -5.61
CA PHE A 265 -13.48 12.63 -6.96
C PHE A 265 -14.32 11.35 -7.17
N PHE A 266 -14.19 10.37 -6.29
CA PHE A 266 -14.95 9.12 -6.41
C PHE A 266 -16.45 9.33 -6.19
N ARG A 267 -16.87 10.25 -5.32
CA ARG A 267 -18.29 10.59 -5.16
C ARG A 267 -18.89 11.25 -6.39
N VAL A 268 -18.12 12.08 -7.11
CA VAL A 268 -18.54 12.63 -8.40
C VAL A 268 -18.70 11.51 -9.42
N LEU A 269 -17.72 10.62 -9.57
CA LEU A 269 -17.83 9.47 -10.48
C LEU A 269 -19.02 8.57 -10.14
N ASN A 270 -19.25 8.32 -8.85
CA ASN A 270 -20.37 7.53 -8.38
C ASN A 270 -21.72 8.21 -8.72
N GLY A 271 -21.83 9.53 -8.53
CA GLY A 271 -23.02 10.30 -8.91
C GLY A 271 -23.28 10.35 -10.42
N LEU A 272 -22.25 10.14 -11.23
CA LEU A 272 -22.34 10.01 -12.69
C LEU A 272 -22.56 8.56 -13.16
N ASN A 273 -22.70 7.60 -12.23
CA ASN A 273 -22.77 6.16 -12.52
C ASN A 273 -21.57 5.63 -13.32
N LEU A 274 -20.37 6.17 -13.08
CA LEU A 274 -19.12 5.78 -13.76
C LEU A 274 -18.18 4.94 -12.87
N LEU A 275 -18.53 4.72 -11.60
CA LEU A 275 -17.62 4.10 -10.63
C LEU A 275 -17.81 2.58 -10.48
N ARG A 276 -19.07 2.11 -10.47
CA ARG A 276 -19.41 0.70 -10.24
C ARG A 276 -20.16 0.14 -11.44
N VAL A 277 -19.81 -1.07 -11.83
CA VAL A 277 -20.50 -1.82 -12.90
C VAL A 277 -21.92 -2.22 -12.48
N SER A 278 -22.70 -2.77 -13.41
CA SER A 278 -24.01 -3.31 -13.07
C SER A 278 -23.91 -4.50 -12.12
N ALA A 279 -24.97 -4.74 -11.33
CA ALA A 279 -25.00 -5.91 -10.43
C ALA A 279 -24.91 -7.24 -11.19
N ALA A 280 -25.40 -7.30 -12.44
CA ALA A 280 -25.29 -8.48 -13.28
C ALA A 280 -23.83 -8.75 -13.67
N ASP A 281 -23.09 -7.71 -14.07
CA ASP A 281 -21.69 -7.82 -14.46
C ASP A 281 -20.80 -8.15 -13.24
N GLU A 282 -21.08 -7.55 -12.08
CA GLU A 282 -20.36 -7.86 -10.83
C GLU A 282 -20.53 -9.34 -10.43
N LEU A 283 -21.74 -9.88 -10.56
CA LEU A 283 -22.04 -11.29 -10.26
C LEU A 283 -21.46 -12.25 -11.31
N ALA A 284 -21.39 -11.85 -12.57
CA ALA A 284 -20.80 -12.63 -13.65
C ALA A 284 -19.25 -12.67 -13.57
N GLY A 285 -18.64 -11.66 -12.95
CA GLY A 285 -17.20 -11.42 -12.96
C GLY A 285 -16.79 -10.53 -14.15
N LEU A 286 -15.84 -9.62 -13.93
CA LEU A 286 -15.55 -8.52 -14.87
C LEU A 286 -14.80 -8.95 -16.15
N ASP A 287 -14.19 -10.14 -16.17
CA ASP A 287 -13.38 -10.62 -17.30
C ASP A 287 -14.15 -10.58 -18.63
N LEU A 288 -15.36 -11.15 -18.68
CA LEU A 288 -16.16 -11.14 -19.92
C LEU A 288 -16.82 -9.77 -20.19
N PRO A 289 -17.56 -9.15 -19.25
CA PRO A 289 -18.29 -7.91 -19.53
C PRO A 289 -17.39 -6.70 -19.82
N GLU A 290 -16.23 -6.59 -19.17
CA GLU A 290 -15.31 -5.44 -19.33
C GLU A 290 -14.12 -5.74 -20.25
N MET A 291 -13.63 -6.99 -20.29
CA MET A 291 -12.41 -7.35 -21.04
C MET A 291 -12.68 -8.24 -22.27
N GLY A 292 -13.89 -8.79 -22.41
CA GLY A 292 -14.32 -9.60 -23.56
C GLY A 292 -13.74 -11.01 -23.64
N VAL A 293 -12.94 -11.43 -22.66
CA VAL A 293 -12.29 -12.75 -22.61
C VAL A 293 -12.17 -13.26 -21.17
N PRO A 294 -12.28 -14.57 -20.90
CA PRO A 294 -12.08 -15.10 -19.56
C PRO A 294 -10.61 -14.99 -19.13
N GLY A 295 -10.34 -14.67 -17.86
CA GLY A 295 -8.98 -14.61 -17.33
C GLY A 295 -8.29 -15.97 -17.24
N TYR A 296 -9.08 -17.06 -17.12
CA TYR A 296 -8.59 -18.44 -17.13
C TYR A 296 -9.47 -19.33 -18.01
N HIS A 297 -8.84 -20.23 -18.76
CA HIS A 297 -9.54 -21.28 -19.48
C HIS A 297 -9.83 -22.46 -18.53
N GLY A 298 -11.10 -22.73 -18.22
CA GLY A 298 -11.51 -23.91 -17.46
C GLY A 298 -12.46 -23.70 -16.29
N ASP A 299 -12.80 -22.45 -15.93
CA ASP A 299 -13.61 -22.15 -14.73
C ASP A 299 -15.12 -22.38 -14.89
N GLY A 300 -15.53 -23.29 -15.79
CA GLY A 300 -16.94 -23.62 -16.02
C GLY A 300 -17.78 -22.47 -16.60
N VAL A 301 -17.14 -21.36 -16.98
CA VAL A 301 -17.79 -20.27 -17.74
C VAL A 301 -18.07 -20.82 -19.14
N PRO A 302 -19.35 -20.97 -19.55
CA PRO A 302 -19.66 -21.32 -20.91
C PRO A 302 -19.02 -20.27 -21.80
N LEU A 303 -18.20 -20.71 -22.75
CA LEU A 303 -17.82 -19.83 -23.85
C LEU A 303 -19.13 -19.26 -24.41
N PRO A 304 -19.22 -17.94 -24.67
CA PRO A 304 -20.25 -17.45 -25.56
C PRO A 304 -20.20 -18.38 -26.76
N GLU A 305 -21.33 -19.01 -27.13
CA GLU A 305 -21.40 -19.70 -28.40
C GLU A 305 -20.86 -18.71 -29.40
N GLN A 306 -19.65 -18.98 -29.90
CA GLN A 306 -19.07 -18.16 -30.92
C GLN A 306 -20.07 -18.26 -32.05
N GLY A 307 -20.83 -17.19 -32.24
CA GLY A 307 -21.38 -16.84 -33.52
C GLY A 307 -20.19 -16.62 -34.43
N LEU A 308 -19.49 -17.70 -34.78
CA LEU A 308 -18.72 -17.81 -35.99
C LEU A 308 -19.66 -17.25 -37.05
N PRO A 309 -19.26 -16.20 -37.79
CA PRO A 309 -20.04 -15.74 -38.91
C PRO A 309 -20.41 -16.96 -39.74
N ARG A 310 -21.72 -17.21 -39.88
CA ARG A 310 -22.24 -18.28 -40.72
C ARG A 310 -21.47 -18.25 -42.02
N ALA A 311 -20.99 -19.41 -42.44
CA ALA A 311 -20.26 -19.63 -43.67
C ALA A 311 -20.80 -18.74 -44.79
N ILE A 312 -19.88 -18.09 -45.50
CA ILE A 312 -20.16 -17.27 -46.68
C ILE A 312 -21.14 -18.04 -47.58
N PRO A 313 -22.32 -17.49 -47.92
CA PRO A 313 -23.25 -18.16 -48.81
C PRO A 313 -22.60 -18.28 -50.19
N GLY A 314 -22.16 -19.48 -50.56
CA GLY A 314 -21.59 -19.74 -51.89
C GLY A 314 -20.60 -20.91 -52.02
N ALA A 315 -20.17 -21.55 -50.94
CA ALA A 315 -19.31 -22.73 -51.08
C ALA A 315 -20.16 -24.00 -51.31
N SER A 316 -20.28 -24.40 -52.58
CA SER A 316 -20.85 -25.69 -52.97
C SER A 316 -20.02 -26.84 -52.36
N PRO A 317 -20.64 -27.91 -51.83
CA PRO A 317 -19.88 -29.06 -51.35
C PRO A 317 -19.19 -29.75 -52.53
N ALA A 318 -17.90 -30.02 -52.39
CA ALA A 318 -17.17 -30.92 -53.28
C ALA A 318 -17.77 -32.34 -53.14
N PRO A 319 -17.87 -33.11 -54.24
CA PRO A 319 -18.45 -34.45 -54.20
C PRO A 319 -17.54 -35.39 -53.39
N ALA A 320 -18.18 -36.26 -52.60
CA ALA A 320 -17.50 -37.35 -51.92
C ALA A 320 -16.87 -38.28 -52.97
N ALA A 321 -15.59 -38.59 -52.79
CA ALA A 321 -14.93 -39.68 -53.48
C ALA A 321 -15.04 -40.95 -52.62
N ASP A 322 -15.39 -42.04 -53.29
CA ASP A 322 -15.55 -43.41 -52.78
C ASP A 322 -14.30 -43.97 -52.08
#